data_AF-Q8RLG0-F1
#
_entry.id   AF-Q8RLG0-F1
#
_cell.length_a   1.000
_cell.length_b   1.000
_cell.length_c   1.000
_cell.angle_alpha   90.00
_cell.angle_beta   90.00
_cell.angle_gamma   90.00
#
_symmetry.space_group_name_H-M   'P 1'
#
loop_
_entity.id
_entity.type
_entity.pdbx_description
1 polymer ?
#
loop_
_entity_poly.entity_id
_entity_poly.type
_entity_poly.pdbx_seq_one_letter_code
_entity_poly.pdbx_strand_id
1 'polypeptide(L)'
;MSGNPLPQEMLMNLDTIQSTDGYAGPRVVFDLSETHEDQWEDAAVAPFPLETVAAESLPEAVADWLNGDPKEGDPEVVAKWQSFAEEPGAQQYADFLNGLRNTVNSGNEGFQQGVANDLRQAAANPQLRAQYFQLALDANESCADRRTLTWNGMQTARLIANVENGLYDNNEGVAALVDLGRVMFRLEALGGIAREKVQSLRTGGTINNVDEIEVYLAYQASCASGWGC
;
A
#
# COMPACT_ATOMS: atom_id res chain seq x y z
N MET A 1 -30.26 -9.16 -1.01
CA MET A 1 -29.88 -8.94 -2.42
C MET A 1 -29.84 -10.31 -3.06
N SER A 2 -30.84 -10.68 -3.84
CA SER A 2 -30.82 -11.96 -4.57
C SER A 2 -30.18 -11.70 -5.95
N GLY A 3 -29.19 -12.53 -6.33
CA GLY A 3 -28.51 -12.43 -7.63
C GLY A 3 -27.01 -12.10 -7.60
N ASN A 4 -26.33 -12.14 -6.44
CA ASN A 4 -24.88 -12.03 -6.37
C ASN A 4 -24.26 -13.42 -6.11
N PRO A 5 -23.33 -13.93 -6.94
CA PRO A 5 -22.74 -15.26 -6.76
C PRO A 5 -21.71 -15.20 -5.62
N LEU A 6 -22.21 -15.22 -4.39
CA LEU A 6 -21.38 -15.31 -3.19
C LEU A 6 -21.08 -16.78 -2.88
N PRO A 7 -19.84 -17.14 -2.55
CA PRO A 7 -19.47 -18.49 -2.14
C PRO A 7 -20.32 -18.97 -0.96
N GLN A 8 -20.73 -20.25 -0.97
CA GLN A 8 -21.63 -20.83 0.04
C GLN A 8 -21.06 -20.73 1.47
N GLU A 9 -19.74 -20.82 1.62
CA GLU A 9 -19.04 -20.64 2.90
C GLU A 9 -19.23 -19.21 3.47
N MET A 10 -19.23 -18.20 2.60
CA MET A 10 -19.47 -16.81 2.99
C MET A 10 -20.93 -16.62 3.42
N LEU A 11 -21.89 -17.27 2.75
CA LEU A 11 -23.30 -17.23 3.14
C LEU A 11 -23.55 -17.93 4.49
N MET A 12 -22.92 -19.09 4.73
CA MET A 12 -23.02 -19.80 6.00
C MET A 12 -22.40 -19.04 7.17
N ASN A 13 -21.25 -18.39 6.95
CA ASN A 13 -20.62 -17.54 7.96
C ASN A 13 -21.49 -16.32 8.29
N LEU A 14 -22.10 -15.70 7.28
CA LEU A 14 -23.04 -14.59 7.47
C LEU A 14 -24.32 -15.02 8.21
N ASP A 15 -24.85 -16.21 7.94
CA ASP A 15 -26.01 -16.75 8.67
C ASP A 15 -25.66 -17.02 10.14
N THR A 16 -24.52 -17.66 10.38
CA THR A 16 -24.01 -17.97 11.72
C THR A 16 -23.82 -16.69 12.55
N ILE A 17 -23.21 -15.65 11.97
CA ILE A 17 -23.00 -14.37 12.66
C ILE A 17 -24.33 -13.67 12.97
N GLN A 18 -25.29 -13.67 12.05
CA GLN A 18 -26.60 -13.02 12.24
C GLN A 18 -27.53 -13.79 13.20
N SER A 19 -27.30 -15.10 13.37
CA SER A 19 -28.05 -15.97 14.29
C SER A 19 -27.52 -15.94 15.73
N THR A 20 -26.38 -15.28 15.99
CA THR A 20 -25.77 -15.21 17.32
C THR A 20 -26.56 -14.30 18.26
N ASP A 21 -26.81 -14.77 19.49
CA ASP A 21 -27.50 -13.98 20.53
C ASP A 21 -26.75 -12.69 20.84
N GLY A 22 -27.44 -11.55 20.68
CA GLY A 22 -26.87 -10.21 20.89
C GLY A 22 -26.36 -9.52 19.62
N TYR A 23 -26.56 -10.11 18.43
CA TYR A 23 -26.24 -9.45 17.17
C TYR A 23 -27.08 -8.16 16.96
N ALA A 24 -26.40 -7.01 16.92
CA ALA A 24 -26.99 -5.68 16.73
C ALA A 24 -26.67 -5.05 15.35
N GLY A 25 -26.11 -5.84 14.43
CA GLY A 25 -25.73 -5.38 13.09
C GLY A 25 -26.88 -5.41 12.08
N PRO A 26 -26.65 -4.91 10.85
CA PRO A 26 -27.64 -4.91 9.78
C PRO A 26 -27.94 -6.34 9.29
N ARG A 27 -29.23 -6.67 9.12
CA ARG A 27 -29.67 -7.99 8.64
C ARG A 27 -29.62 -8.06 7.11
N VAL A 28 -28.92 -9.05 6.59
CA VAL A 28 -28.78 -9.33 5.16
C VAL A 28 -29.58 -10.57 4.81
N VAL A 29 -30.55 -10.42 3.90
CA VAL A 29 -31.42 -11.51 3.41
C VAL A 29 -30.82 -12.10 2.12
N PHE A 30 -30.59 -13.41 2.12
CA PHE A 30 -30.12 -14.23 1.00
C PHE A 30 -30.87 -15.57 0.95
N ASP A 31 -30.91 -16.19 -0.22
CA ASP A 31 -31.60 -17.46 -0.46
C ASP A 31 -30.57 -18.61 -0.50
N LEU A 32 -30.75 -19.60 0.37
CA LEU A 32 -29.91 -20.80 0.45
C LEU A 32 -30.45 -21.96 -0.42
N SER A 33 -31.57 -21.76 -1.12
CA SER A 33 -32.29 -22.82 -1.84
C SER A 33 -32.05 -22.89 -3.36
N GLU A 34 -31.31 -21.94 -3.93
CA GLU A 34 -30.93 -21.97 -5.36
C GLU A 34 -29.55 -22.63 -5.53
N THR A 35 -29.50 -23.95 -5.48
CA THR A 35 -28.35 -24.74 -5.92
C THR A 35 -28.55 -25.14 -7.39
N HIS A 36 -27.64 -24.72 -8.27
CA HIS A 36 -27.45 -25.42 -9.55
C HIS A 36 -26.58 -26.66 -9.26
N GLU A 37 -27.24 -27.80 -9.03
CA GLU A 37 -26.58 -29.09 -8.77
C GLU A 37 -26.04 -29.77 -10.04
N ASP A 38 -26.36 -29.27 -11.24
CA ASP A 38 -26.05 -29.97 -12.50
C ASP A 38 -24.73 -29.52 -13.16
N GLN A 39 -23.56 -29.70 -12.51
CA GLN A 39 -22.29 -29.79 -13.27
C GLN A 39 -21.01 -30.23 -12.53
N TRP A 40 -21.08 -31.06 -11.49
CA TRP A 40 -19.84 -31.43 -10.77
C TRP A 40 -19.83 -32.91 -10.33
N GLU A 41 -20.06 -33.82 -11.28
CA GLU A 41 -19.61 -35.20 -11.10
C GLU A 41 -18.23 -35.36 -11.76
N ASP A 42 -17.25 -35.83 -10.99
CA ASP A 42 -15.93 -36.32 -11.41
C ASP A 42 -14.70 -35.39 -11.30
N ALA A 43 -14.59 -34.61 -10.23
CA ALA A 43 -13.30 -34.10 -9.77
C ALA A 43 -13.08 -34.49 -8.29
N ALA A 44 -12.15 -35.42 -8.07
CA ALA A 44 -11.62 -35.72 -6.74
C ALA A 44 -11.34 -34.41 -5.99
N VAL A 45 -11.81 -34.34 -4.73
CA VAL A 45 -11.57 -33.22 -3.83
C VAL A 45 -10.06 -33.09 -3.61
N ALA A 46 -9.41 -32.33 -4.49
CA ALA A 46 -8.14 -31.70 -4.17
C ALA A 46 -8.41 -30.72 -3.03
N PRO A 47 -7.53 -30.62 -2.02
CA PRO A 47 -7.63 -29.55 -1.05
C PRO A 47 -7.75 -28.24 -1.82
N PHE A 48 -8.75 -27.40 -1.48
CA PHE A 48 -8.83 -26.04 -2.00
C PHE A 48 -7.42 -25.46 -1.97
N PRO A 49 -6.85 -25.02 -3.11
CA PRO A 49 -5.64 -24.25 -3.03
C PRO A 49 -6.02 -23.08 -2.13
N LEU A 50 -5.36 -22.97 -0.98
CA LEU A 50 -5.10 -21.64 -0.45
C LEU A 50 -4.61 -20.88 -1.67
N GLU A 51 -5.38 -19.92 -2.18
CA GLU A 51 -4.86 -18.99 -3.16
C GLU A 51 -3.70 -18.31 -2.44
N THR A 52 -2.52 -18.90 -2.60
CA THR A 52 -1.27 -18.20 -2.48
C THR A 52 -1.40 -17.15 -3.56
N VAL A 53 -1.87 -15.96 -3.17
CA VAL A 53 -1.75 -14.77 -4.01
C VAL A 53 -0.29 -14.79 -4.43
N ALA A 54 -0.03 -15.13 -5.68
CA ALA A 54 1.33 -15.26 -6.15
C ALA A 54 2.01 -13.95 -5.80
N ALA A 55 3.12 -14.01 -5.05
CA ALA A 55 3.86 -12.82 -4.71
C ALA A 55 4.21 -12.15 -6.05
N GLU A 56 3.61 -10.99 -6.28
CA GLU A 56 3.80 -10.28 -7.54
C GLU A 56 5.28 -9.98 -7.70
N SER A 57 5.78 -10.16 -8.92
CA SER A 57 7.19 -9.89 -9.17
C SER A 57 7.45 -8.39 -9.05
N LEU A 58 8.64 -8.00 -8.58
CA LEU A 58 9.03 -6.58 -8.48
C LEU A 58 8.74 -5.78 -9.78
N PRO A 59 9.01 -6.32 -10.99
CA PRO A 59 8.73 -5.58 -12.23
C PRO A 59 7.24 -5.36 -12.50
N GLU A 60 6.39 -6.31 -12.11
CA GLU A 60 4.93 -6.19 -12.24
C GLU A 60 4.40 -5.12 -11.28
N ALA A 61 4.82 -5.18 -10.00
CA ALA A 61 4.46 -4.19 -8.99
C ALA A 61 4.90 -2.76 -9.39
N VAL A 62 6.08 -2.62 -10.01
CA VAL A 62 6.56 -1.35 -10.54
C VAL A 62 5.75 -0.90 -11.76
N ALA A 63 5.48 -1.80 -12.71
CA ALA A 63 4.69 -1.48 -13.90
C ALA A 63 3.31 -0.96 -13.51
N ASP A 64 2.70 -1.55 -12.49
CA ASP A 64 1.43 -1.16 -11.92
C ASP A 64 1.39 0.30 -11.42
N TRP A 65 2.50 0.84 -10.91
CA TRP A 65 2.62 2.25 -10.54
C TRP A 65 2.92 3.17 -11.73
N LEU A 66 3.58 2.67 -12.78
CA LEU A 66 3.99 3.44 -13.96
C LEU A 66 2.93 3.46 -15.09
N ASN A 67 1.97 2.53 -15.08
CA ASN A 67 0.97 2.36 -16.14
C ASN A 67 -0.26 3.30 -16.04
N GLY A 68 -0.29 4.23 -15.08
CA GLY A 68 -1.42 5.15 -14.85
C GLY A 68 -1.57 6.25 -15.92
N ASP A 69 -0.48 6.70 -16.55
CA ASP A 69 -0.51 7.65 -17.67
C ASP A 69 0.14 7.02 -18.93
N PRO A 70 -0.65 6.68 -19.98
CA PRO A 70 -0.17 6.08 -21.22
C PRO A 70 0.84 6.94 -22.01
N LYS A 71 1.02 8.23 -21.68
CA LYS A 71 2.05 9.10 -22.28
C LYS A 71 3.37 9.09 -21.51
N GLU A 72 3.38 8.55 -20.29
CA GLU A 72 4.53 8.47 -19.36
C GLU A 72 4.87 7.03 -18.95
N GLY A 73 4.33 6.01 -19.62
CA GLY A 73 4.82 4.66 -19.44
C GLY A 73 6.32 4.63 -19.76
N ASP A 74 7.15 4.33 -18.76
CA ASP A 74 8.60 4.17 -18.92
C ASP A 74 8.92 2.67 -19.06
N PRO A 75 8.74 2.06 -20.24
CA PRO A 75 9.10 0.66 -20.44
C PRO A 75 10.60 0.44 -20.19
N GLU A 76 11.44 1.45 -20.39
CA GLU A 76 12.86 1.42 -20.05
C GLU A 76 13.11 1.34 -18.55
N VAL A 77 12.32 2.05 -17.73
CA VAL A 77 12.44 1.98 -16.26
C VAL A 77 11.97 0.61 -15.79
N VAL A 78 10.82 0.13 -16.27
CA VAL A 78 10.34 -1.24 -15.97
C VAL A 78 11.38 -2.30 -16.35
N ALA A 79 12.02 -2.17 -17.52
CA ALA A 79 13.08 -3.08 -17.94
C ALA A 79 14.31 -3.04 -17.02
N LYS A 80 14.68 -1.88 -16.48
CA LYS A 80 15.72 -1.78 -15.44
C LYS A 80 15.30 -2.54 -14.18
N TRP A 81 14.05 -2.37 -13.74
CA TRP A 81 13.53 -3.07 -12.56
C TRP A 81 13.49 -4.59 -12.70
N GLN A 82 13.35 -5.13 -13.92
CA GLN A 82 13.55 -6.56 -14.19
C GLN A 82 14.94 -7.04 -13.82
N SER A 83 15.98 -6.24 -14.10
CA SER A 83 17.36 -6.60 -13.74
C SER A 83 17.65 -6.49 -12.24
N PHE A 84 16.78 -5.81 -11.48
CA PHE A 84 16.94 -5.61 -10.03
C PHE A 84 16.15 -6.64 -9.19
N ALA A 85 15.32 -7.48 -9.82
CA ALA A 85 14.44 -8.42 -9.12
C ALA A 85 15.18 -9.45 -8.25
N GLU A 86 16.45 -9.73 -8.56
CA GLU A 86 17.30 -10.68 -7.82
C GLU A 86 18.16 -10.01 -6.72
N GLU A 87 18.07 -8.69 -6.55
CA GLU A 87 18.80 -7.98 -5.49
C GLU A 87 18.21 -8.30 -4.10
N PRO A 88 19.04 -8.31 -3.03
CA PRO A 88 18.54 -8.52 -1.67
C PRO A 88 17.48 -7.48 -1.27
N GLY A 89 16.34 -7.93 -0.76
CA GLY A 89 15.24 -7.05 -0.36
C GLY A 89 14.27 -6.66 -1.50
N ALA A 90 14.53 -7.09 -2.73
CA ALA A 90 13.70 -6.78 -3.91
C ALA A 90 12.25 -7.29 -3.75
N GLN A 91 12.06 -8.52 -3.27
CA GLN A 91 10.72 -9.08 -3.06
C GLN A 91 9.95 -8.33 -1.96
N GLN A 92 10.61 -7.99 -0.85
CA GLN A 92 9.98 -7.24 0.24
C GLN A 92 9.58 -5.83 -0.22
N TYR A 93 10.35 -5.24 -1.14
CA TYR A 93 9.97 -3.98 -1.76
C TYR A 93 8.77 -4.12 -2.72
N ALA A 94 8.68 -5.21 -3.48
CA ALA A 94 7.49 -5.51 -4.29
C ALA A 94 6.23 -5.65 -3.40
N ASP A 95 6.33 -6.42 -2.31
CA ASP A 95 5.24 -6.59 -1.34
C ASP A 95 4.84 -5.25 -0.70
N PHE A 96 5.82 -4.38 -0.43
CA PHE A 96 5.58 -3.03 0.08
C PHE A 96 4.83 -2.16 -0.94
N LEU A 97 5.25 -2.15 -2.21
CA LEU A 97 4.57 -1.40 -3.28
C LEU A 97 3.12 -1.86 -3.48
N ASN A 98 2.87 -3.16 -3.36
CA ASN A 98 1.52 -3.73 -3.44
C ASN A 98 0.67 -3.36 -2.24
N GLY A 99 1.25 -3.44 -1.04
CA GLY A 99 0.60 -2.94 0.18
C GLY A 99 0.21 -1.47 0.05
N LEU A 100 1.08 -0.65 -0.55
CA LEU A 100 0.82 0.77 -0.79
C LEU A 100 -0.31 1.00 -1.80
N ARG A 101 -0.38 0.17 -2.86
CA ARG A 101 -1.40 0.26 -3.92
C ARG A 101 -2.79 -0.16 -3.44
N ASN A 102 -2.84 -1.08 -2.48
CA ASN A 102 -4.08 -1.54 -1.85
C ASN A 102 -4.66 -0.53 -0.84
N THR A 103 -4.00 0.61 -0.60
CA THR A 103 -4.58 1.72 0.19
C THR A 103 -5.59 2.50 -0.64
N VAL A 104 -6.68 2.98 -0.03
CA VAL A 104 -7.70 3.80 -0.72
C VAL A 104 -7.18 5.08 -1.37
N ASN A 105 -6.00 5.58 -0.95
CA ASN A 105 -5.40 6.78 -1.55
C ASN A 105 -4.57 6.47 -2.80
N SER A 106 -4.48 5.20 -3.21
CA SER A 106 -3.84 4.81 -4.47
C SER A 106 -4.55 5.40 -5.68
N GLY A 107 -5.80 5.85 -5.57
CA GLY A 107 -6.51 6.59 -6.62
C GLY A 107 -6.18 8.09 -6.70
N ASN A 108 -5.33 8.63 -5.83
CA ASN A 108 -4.91 10.03 -5.87
C ASN A 108 -3.79 10.22 -6.91
N GLU A 109 -4.07 10.96 -7.99
CA GLU A 109 -3.14 11.18 -9.10
C GLU A 109 -1.80 11.79 -8.65
N GLY A 110 -1.82 12.75 -7.72
CA GLY A 110 -0.59 13.38 -7.20
C GLY A 110 0.26 12.41 -6.38
N PHE A 111 -0.39 11.51 -5.64
CA PHE A 111 0.30 10.46 -4.90
C PHE A 111 0.90 9.41 -5.84
N GLN A 112 0.14 8.94 -6.83
CA GLN A 112 0.62 8.03 -7.87
C GLN A 112 1.83 8.61 -8.61
N GLN A 113 1.77 9.88 -9.01
CA GLN A 113 2.87 10.56 -9.68
C GLN A 113 4.10 10.70 -8.78
N GLY A 114 3.90 10.94 -7.47
CA GLY A 114 4.97 10.94 -6.47
C GLY A 114 5.69 9.60 -6.40
N VAL A 115 4.94 8.49 -6.28
CA VAL A 115 5.50 7.14 -6.27
C VAL A 115 6.21 6.81 -7.59
N ALA A 116 5.62 7.18 -8.73
CA ALA A 116 6.24 6.98 -10.05
C ALA A 116 7.59 7.72 -10.17
N ASN A 117 7.69 8.97 -9.67
CA ASN A 117 8.94 9.70 -9.64
C ASN A 117 10.00 9.02 -8.76
N ASP A 118 9.59 8.50 -7.60
CA ASP A 118 10.49 7.76 -6.69
C ASP A 118 11.07 6.52 -7.35
N LEU A 119 10.22 5.76 -8.07
CA LEU A 119 10.65 4.59 -8.83
C LEU A 119 11.66 4.94 -9.93
N ARG A 120 11.49 6.08 -10.61
CA ARG A 120 12.44 6.56 -11.62
C ARG A 120 13.78 6.95 -10.99
N GLN A 121 13.76 7.65 -9.85
CA GLN A 121 14.99 8.06 -9.14
C GLN A 121 15.75 6.85 -8.59
N ALA A 122 15.06 5.91 -7.95
CA ALA A 122 15.67 4.68 -7.44
C ALA A 122 16.25 3.81 -8.57
N ALA A 123 15.60 3.76 -9.74
CA ALA A 123 16.15 3.05 -10.90
C ALA A 123 17.48 3.66 -11.40
N ALA A 124 17.68 4.97 -11.21
CA ALA A 124 18.88 5.68 -11.64
C ALA A 124 20.00 5.72 -10.57
N ASN A 125 19.67 5.44 -9.31
CA ASN A 125 20.60 5.55 -8.17
C ASN A 125 20.68 4.22 -7.39
N PRO A 126 21.73 3.40 -7.60
CA PRO A 126 21.89 2.10 -6.94
C PRO A 126 21.93 2.17 -5.41
N GLN A 127 22.55 3.21 -4.84
CA GLN A 127 22.61 3.39 -3.39
C GLN A 127 21.23 3.68 -2.81
N LEU A 128 20.44 4.54 -3.47
CA LEU A 128 19.07 4.84 -3.07
C LEU A 128 18.19 3.59 -3.19
N ARG A 129 18.31 2.84 -4.28
CA ARG A 129 17.57 1.57 -4.45
C ARG A 129 17.88 0.56 -3.35
N ALA A 130 19.16 0.37 -3.03
CA ALA A 130 19.56 -0.54 -1.95
C ALA A 130 18.98 -0.09 -0.59
N GLN A 131 18.93 1.21 -0.32
CA GLN A 131 18.28 1.74 0.89
C GLN A 131 16.77 1.45 0.90
N TYR A 132 16.08 1.59 -0.24
CA TYR A 132 14.65 1.26 -0.33
C TYR A 132 14.39 -0.22 -0.05
N PHE A 133 15.21 -1.10 -0.62
CA PHE A 133 15.12 -2.54 -0.38
C PHE A 133 15.37 -2.89 1.09
N GLN A 134 16.37 -2.28 1.72
CA GLN A 134 16.63 -2.49 3.14
C GLN A 134 15.48 -1.99 4.01
N LEU A 135 14.93 -0.80 3.73
CA LEU A 135 13.80 -0.24 4.48
C LEU A 135 12.55 -1.11 4.38
N ALA A 136 12.30 -1.71 3.21
CA ALA A 136 11.19 -2.64 3.01
C ALA A 136 11.43 -3.99 3.67
N LEU A 137 12.66 -4.50 3.62
CA LEU A 137 13.07 -5.71 4.32
C LEU A 137 12.86 -5.57 5.84
N ASP A 138 13.35 -4.48 6.42
CA ASP A 138 13.16 -4.17 7.83
C ASP A 138 11.66 -4.03 8.16
N ALA A 139 10.84 -3.49 7.25
CA ALA A 139 9.40 -3.35 7.43
C ALA A 139 8.69 -4.71 7.61
N ASN A 140 9.08 -5.70 6.81
CA ASN A 140 8.44 -7.01 6.79
C ASN A 140 8.72 -7.82 8.07
N GLU A 141 9.81 -7.50 8.78
CA GLU A 141 10.15 -8.16 10.05
C GLU A 141 9.30 -7.71 11.24
N SER A 142 8.49 -6.64 11.12
CA SER A 142 7.54 -6.26 12.16
C SER A 142 6.29 -5.57 11.61
N CYS A 143 5.12 -6.21 11.78
CA CYS A 143 3.72 -5.74 11.73
C CYS A 143 3.30 -4.47 10.93
N ALA A 144 2.05 -4.47 10.47
CA ALA A 144 1.41 -3.43 9.63
C ALA A 144 1.65 -1.95 10.00
N ASP A 145 1.85 -1.62 11.28
CA ASP A 145 2.18 -0.27 11.77
C ASP A 145 3.51 0.29 11.15
N ARG A 146 4.38 -0.57 10.57
CA ARG A 146 5.62 -0.12 9.90
C ARG A 146 5.42 0.46 8.51
N ARG A 147 4.33 0.24 7.77
CA ARG A 147 4.21 0.73 6.38
C ARG A 147 4.34 2.26 6.26
N THR A 148 3.67 3.01 7.14
CA THR A 148 3.78 4.48 7.21
C THR A 148 5.20 4.93 7.54
N LEU A 149 5.83 4.25 8.51
CA LEU A 149 7.21 4.55 8.92
C LEU A 149 8.19 4.29 7.77
N THR A 150 8.04 3.15 7.09
CA THR A 150 8.85 2.75 5.94
C THR A 150 8.68 3.73 4.79
N TRP A 151 7.45 4.16 4.48
CA TRP A 151 7.20 5.20 3.49
C TRP A 151 7.92 6.51 3.82
N ASN A 152 7.79 7.01 5.06
CA ASN A 152 8.48 8.23 5.50
C ASN A 152 10.01 8.07 5.48
N GLY A 153 10.51 6.89 5.81
CA GLY A 153 11.92 6.53 5.69
C GLY A 153 12.42 6.63 4.25
N MET A 154 11.66 6.12 3.28
CA MET A 154 11.99 6.20 1.85
C MET A 154 11.98 7.64 1.32
N GLN A 155 11.01 8.46 1.76
CA GLN A 155 10.98 9.89 1.43
C GLN A 155 12.21 10.63 1.97
N THR A 156 12.63 10.28 3.19
CA THR A 156 13.85 10.84 3.81
C THR A 156 15.12 10.40 3.08
N ALA A 157 15.25 9.11 2.75
CA ALA A 157 16.39 8.58 2.01
C ALA A 157 16.53 9.25 0.62
N ARG A 158 15.42 9.50 -0.07
CA ARG A 158 15.41 10.25 -1.33
C ARG A 158 15.93 11.67 -1.15
N LEU A 159 15.48 12.37 -0.12
CA LEU A 159 15.94 13.73 0.17
C LEU A 159 17.45 13.75 0.43
N ILE A 160 17.96 12.82 1.24
CA ILE A 160 19.39 12.69 1.52
C ILE A 160 20.14 12.45 0.21
N ALA A 161 19.70 11.50 -0.63
CA ALA A 161 20.32 11.25 -1.92
C ALA A 161 20.32 12.48 -2.84
N ASN A 162 19.26 13.30 -2.80
CA ASN A 162 19.19 14.53 -3.58
C ASN A 162 20.19 15.58 -3.08
N VAL A 163 20.36 15.71 -1.76
CA VAL A 163 21.39 16.56 -1.15
C VAL A 163 22.78 16.07 -1.50
N GLU A 164 23.05 14.78 -1.38
CA GLU A 164 24.37 14.18 -1.70
C GLU A 164 24.75 14.32 -3.18
N ASN A 165 23.77 14.34 -4.08
CA ASN A 165 23.98 14.59 -5.51
C ASN A 165 24.10 16.09 -5.87
N GLY A 166 24.11 16.98 -4.88
CA GLY A 166 24.33 18.41 -5.07
C GLY A 166 23.13 19.20 -5.61
N LEU A 167 21.91 18.64 -5.58
CA LEU A 167 20.71 19.34 -6.07
C LEU A 167 20.40 20.63 -5.30
N TYR A 168 20.94 20.77 -4.09
CA TYR A 168 20.70 21.91 -3.20
C TYR A 168 21.93 22.79 -2.94
N ASP A 169 23.03 22.60 -3.69
CA ASP A 169 24.32 23.30 -3.45
C ASP A 169 24.29 24.80 -3.80
N ASN A 170 23.19 25.29 -4.38
CA ASN A 170 23.00 26.69 -4.69
C ASN A 170 22.23 27.43 -3.57
N ASN A 171 22.35 28.76 -3.50
CA ASN A 171 21.74 29.57 -2.43
C ASN A 171 20.20 29.44 -2.35
N GLU A 172 19.53 29.22 -3.49
CA GLU A 172 18.08 28.97 -3.53
C GLU A 172 17.74 27.57 -3.01
N GLY A 173 18.62 26.61 -3.25
CA GLY A 173 18.55 25.22 -2.81
C GLY A 173 18.63 25.09 -1.29
N VAL A 174 19.46 25.89 -0.61
CA VAL A 174 19.51 25.88 0.86
C VAL A 174 18.18 26.35 1.47
N ALA A 175 17.55 27.39 0.91
CA ALA A 175 16.23 27.84 1.36
C ALA A 175 15.15 26.77 1.08
N ALA A 176 15.15 26.19 -0.12
CA ALA A 176 14.25 25.10 -0.48
C ALA A 176 14.42 23.87 0.43
N LEU A 177 15.65 23.55 0.85
CA LEU A 177 15.93 22.46 1.77
C LEU A 177 15.37 22.71 3.18
N VAL A 178 15.41 23.96 3.67
CA VAL A 178 14.79 24.33 4.94
C VAL A 178 13.27 24.16 4.89
N ASP A 179 12.64 24.62 3.81
CA ASP A 179 11.20 24.48 3.63
C ASP A 179 10.80 23.00 3.52
N LEU A 180 11.57 22.22 2.77
CA LEU A 180 11.36 20.77 2.66
C LEU A 180 11.57 20.04 4.00
N GLY A 181 12.57 20.46 4.79
CA GLY A 181 12.77 19.93 6.15
C GLY A 181 11.56 20.19 7.06
N ARG A 182 10.89 21.34 6.93
CA ARG A 182 9.63 21.62 7.66
C ARG A 182 8.49 20.72 7.21
N VAL A 183 8.39 20.44 5.91
CA VAL A 183 7.39 19.50 5.37
C VAL A 183 7.65 18.10 5.94
N MET A 184 8.89 17.62 5.89
CA MET A 184 9.27 16.30 6.42
C MET A 184 8.98 16.17 7.92
N PHE A 185 9.26 17.21 8.71
CA PHE A 185 8.92 17.25 10.14
C PHE A 185 7.41 17.13 10.39
N ARG A 186 6.58 17.83 9.58
CA ARG A 186 5.13 17.74 9.69
C ARG A 186 4.61 16.36 9.30
N LEU A 187 5.17 15.76 8.25
CA LEU A 187 4.84 14.40 7.81
C LEU A 187 5.19 13.36 8.88
N GLU A 188 6.33 13.49 9.56
CA GLU A 188 6.67 12.61 10.69
C GLU A 188 5.67 12.74 11.86
N ALA A 189 5.32 13.98 12.24
CA ALA A 189 4.32 14.24 13.27
C ALA A 189 2.94 13.67 12.90
N LEU A 190 2.53 13.80 11.63
CA LEU A 190 1.31 13.20 11.12
C LEU A 190 1.31 11.67 11.20
N GLY A 191 2.47 11.03 11.01
CA GLY A 191 2.63 9.59 11.22
C GLY A 191 2.29 9.17 12.65
N GLY A 192 2.78 9.92 13.65
CA GLY A 192 2.43 9.68 15.06
C GLY A 192 0.93 9.83 15.34
N ILE A 193 0.31 10.89 14.81
CA ILE A 193 -1.14 11.13 14.96
C ILE A 193 -1.96 10.02 14.30
N ALA A 194 -1.58 9.56 13.11
CA ALA A 194 -2.24 8.47 12.42
C ALA A 194 -2.21 7.17 13.24
N ARG A 195 -1.07 6.85 13.84
CA ARG A 195 -0.91 5.70 14.73
C ARG A 195 -1.83 5.76 15.94
N GLU A 196 -1.80 6.88 16.67
CA GLU A 196 -2.66 7.08 17.84
C GLU A 196 -4.15 6.95 17.46
N LYS A 197 -4.51 7.48 16.28
CA LYS A 197 -5.88 7.37 15.77
C LYS A 197 -6.27 5.92 15.49
N VAL A 198 -5.45 5.15 14.80
CA VAL A 198 -5.71 3.73 14.53
C VAL A 198 -5.82 2.93 15.82
N GLN A 199 -4.93 3.17 16.79
CA GLN A 199 -5.01 2.53 18.11
C GLN A 199 -6.33 2.85 18.83
N SER A 200 -6.80 4.10 18.77
CA SER A 200 -8.11 4.49 19.33
C SER A 200 -9.29 3.78 18.66
N LEU A 201 -9.22 3.58 17.34
CA LEU A 201 -10.28 2.91 16.57
C LEU A 201 -10.33 1.39 16.85
N ARG A 202 -9.16 0.76 16.98
CA ARG A 202 -9.03 -0.66 17.36
C ARG A 202 -9.55 -0.92 18.78
N THR A 203 -9.20 -0.06 19.73
CA THR A 203 -9.62 -0.18 21.14
C THR A 203 -11.09 0.16 21.37
N GLY A 204 -11.68 1.05 20.56
CA GLY A 204 -13.10 1.41 20.62
C GLY A 204 -14.07 0.38 20.00
N GLY A 205 -13.57 -0.70 19.39
CA GLY A 205 -14.39 -1.74 18.74
C GLY A 205 -15.10 -1.29 17.47
N THR A 206 -14.78 -0.11 16.93
CA THR A 206 -15.53 0.52 15.85
C THR A 206 -15.16 -0.04 14.48
N ILE A 207 -13.88 -0.42 14.26
CA ILE A 207 -13.39 -0.92 12.97
C ILE A 207 -12.19 -1.86 13.19
N ASN A 208 -12.27 -3.10 12.71
CA ASN A 208 -11.21 -4.11 12.88
C ASN A 208 -10.09 -4.07 11.81
N ASN A 209 -10.26 -3.29 10.73
CA ASN A 209 -9.38 -3.33 9.56
C ASN A 209 -8.90 -1.96 9.05
N VAL A 210 -8.66 -0.99 9.94
CA VAL A 210 -8.07 0.31 9.53
C VAL A 210 -6.55 0.18 9.47
N ASP A 211 -5.97 0.51 8.31
CA ASP A 211 -4.52 0.59 8.11
C ASP A 211 -3.97 1.97 8.55
N GLU A 212 -2.83 2.00 9.22
CA GLU A 212 -2.14 3.23 9.62
C GLU A 212 -1.74 4.06 8.40
N ILE A 213 -1.30 3.42 7.30
CA ILE A 213 -0.89 4.15 6.10
C ILE A 213 -2.06 4.82 5.40
N GLU A 214 -3.25 4.23 5.46
CA GLU A 214 -4.47 4.83 4.92
C GLU A 214 -4.86 6.10 5.68
N VAL A 215 -4.86 6.05 7.01
CA VAL A 215 -5.16 7.21 7.86
C VAL A 215 -4.11 8.31 7.66
N TYR A 216 -2.84 7.92 7.58
CA TYR A 216 -1.74 8.84 7.33
C TYR A 216 -1.87 9.56 5.98
N LEU A 217 -2.11 8.81 4.90
CA LEU A 217 -2.27 9.35 3.55
C LEU A 217 -3.50 10.26 3.45
N ALA A 218 -4.59 9.93 4.15
CA ALA A 218 -5.77 10.79 4.25
C ALA A 218 -5.47 12.13 4.96
N TYR A 219 -4.68 12.11 6.04
CA TYR A 219 -4.21 13.33 6.70
C TYR A 219 -3.29 14.15 5.80
N GLN A 220 -2.37 13.50 5.08
CA GLN A 220 -1.48 14.17 4.14
C GLN A 220 -2.27 14.89 3.04
N ALA A 221 -3.23 14.21 2.40
CA ALA A 221 -4.09 14.81 1.38
C ALA A 221 -4.91 15.99 1.92
N SER A 222 -5.45 15.85 3.14
CA SER A 222 -6.19 16.93 3.81
C SER A 222 -5.29 18.13 4.14
N CYS A 223 -4.06 17.88 4.60
CA CYS A 223 -3.09 18.94 4.91
C CYS A 223 -2.63 19.68 3.65
N ALA A 224 -2.41 18.96 2.54
CA ALA A 224 -2.03 19.55 1.25
C ALA A 224 -3.09 20.52 0.71
N SER A 225 -4.38 20.19 0.93
CA SER A 225 -5.49 21.03 0.47
C SER A 225 -5.85 22.23 1.38
N GLY A 226 -5.31 22.32 2.61
CA GLY A 226 -5.76 23.35 3.57
C GLY A 226 -4.77 23.88 4.61
N TRP A 227 -3.61 23.24 4.81
CA TRP A 227 -2.69 23.56 5.93
C TRP A 227 -1.21 23.70 5.53
N GLY A 228 -0.87 23.56 4.24
CA GLY A 228 0.49 23.77 3.74
C GLY A 228 1.47 22.68 4.16
N CYS A 229 1.02 21.42 4.06
CA CYS A 229 1.88 20.32 3.65
C CYS A 229 1.86 20.25 2.10
#